data_AF-A0A6J2WL33-F1
#
_entry.id   AF-A0A6J2WL33-F1
#
_cell.length_a   1.000
_cell.length_b   1.000
_cell.length_c   1.000
_cell.angle_alpha   90.00
_cell.angle_beta   90.00
_cell.angle_gamma   90.00
#
_symmetry.space_group_name_H-M   'P 1'
#
loop_
_entity.id
_entity.type
_entity.pdbx_description
1 polymer ?
#
loop_
_entity_poly.entity_id
_entity_poly.type
_entity_poly.pdbx_seq_one_letter_code
_entity_poly.pdbx_strand_id
1 'polypeptide(L)'
;MDTPDPPVFFNKDDPRLKLRVETRTKNIFVTQLGDVGYVQEPEDENVNYIPVITESPDRIVETGVNTLQRTLVLRKKIQVDETDRQLAQKRLEFKGRMQALEQRRAELALKQLELKEKAVKFQKFVEENEVRRRRALKKYQLERKQNELKQAEWEELTVQLERLQARQQYLKERVAKHKIYEDYLMKVVDLLPDNYGDNGSDSVVMPIIRRFETLSMSKNDLAQRLDSMVEELEQGQRNLELLKQEHNNNKLIANKELSGLQTQLDQAKDKNKQLEMTHHIHQGQYRDQLEELGSLLIAVRNLGQQCHLQHYGPLENMDLFTMLDMVKEFVLEKANLERRATRLMHSASVKTSGTANKKGKTQLTKNTSSEVQLKSYSKISGKSGLLSSSKMIE
;
A
#
# COMPACT_ATOMS: atom_id res chain seq x y z
N MET A 1 -22.44 -55.21 -0.99
CA MET A 1 -21.96 -53.81 -1.16
C MET A 1 -21.26 -53.47 0.11
N ASP A 2 -19.96 -53.69 0.08
CA ASP A 2 -19.12 -53.99 1.23
C ASP A 2 -18.77 -52.73 2.03
N THR A 3 -18.90 -52.83 3.34
CA THR A 3 -18.39 -51.85 4.29
C THR A 3 -16.90 -52.10 4.54
N PRO A 4 -16.00 -51.12 4.42
CA PRO A 4 -14.60 -51.31 4.76
C PRO A 4 -14.36 -51.09 6.27
N ASP A 5 -13.56 -51.98 6.84
CA ASP A 5 -13.15 -51.99 8.25
C ASP A 5 -12.29 -50.76 8.65
N PRO A 6 -12.32 -50.35 9.93
CA PRO A 6 -11.53 -49.22 10.42
C PRO A 6 -10.03 -49.56 10.63
N PRO A 7 -9.15 -48.55 10.62
CA PRO A 7 -7.70 -48.78 10.71
C PRO A 7 -7.26 -49.17 12.13
N VAL A 8 -6.38 -50.17 12.19
CA VAL A 8 -5.74 -50.68 13.41
C VAL A 8 -4.77 -49.64 13.97
N PHE A 9 -5.02 -49.16 15.18
CA PHE A 9 -4.10 -48.30 15.92
C PHE A 9 -3.00 -49.15 16.58
N PHE A 10 -1.74 -48.95 16.17
CA PHE A 10 -0.59 -49.52 16.86
C PHE A 10 -0.37 -48.77 18.18
N ASN A 11 -0.59 -49.46 19.30
CA ASN A 11 -0.30 -48.98 20.65
C ASN A 11 1.23 -48.86 20.84
N LYS A 12 1.72 -47.66 21.15
CA LYS A 12 3.17 -47.39 21.34
C LYS A 12 3.75 -47.94 22.65
N ASP A 13 2.90 -48.50 23.52
CA ASP A 13 3.28 -48.98 24.85
C ASP A 13 3.33 -50.53 24.97
N ASP A 14 3.40 -51.26 23.85
CA ASP A 14 3.56 -52.72 23.87
C ASP A 14 4.98 -53.10 24.38
N PRO A 15 5.09 -53.82 25.52
CA PRO A 15 6.38 -54.21 26.10
C PRO A 15 7.22 -55.14 25.19
N ARG A 16 6.65 -55.67 24.10
CA ARG A 16 7.37 -56.48 23.09
C ARG A 16 8.20 -55.65 22.10
N LEU A 17 7.98 -54.33 22.02
CA LEU A 17 8.69 -53.43 21.09
C LEU A 17 9.88 -52.68 21.72
N LYS A 18 10.25 -53.00 22.97
CA LYS A 18 11.43 -52.43 23.63
C LYS A 18 12.69 -53.21 23.27
N LEU A 19 13.48 -52.66 22.35
CA LEU A 19 14.79 -53.17 21.98
C LEU A 19 15.77 -53.05 23.18
N ARG A 20 16.10 -54.18 23.83
CA ARG A 20 17.20 -54.25 24.80
C ARG A 20 18.51 -54.46 24.04
N VAL A 21 19.35 -53.43 23.98
CA VAL A 21 20.68 -53.52 23.37
C VAL A 21 21.70 -53.81 24.48
N GLU A 22 22.13 -55.08 24.59
CA GLU A 22 23.30 -55.46 25.38
C GLU A 22 24.58 -55.22 24.57
N THR A 23 25.41 -54.26 24.96
CA THR A 23 26.73 -54.05 24.33
C THR A 23 27.75 -55.03 24.88
N ARG A 24 27.81 -56.24 24.31
CA ARG A 24 28.97 -57.16 24.48
C ARG A 24 30.11 -56.71 23.57
N THR A 25 31.15 -56.13 24.13
CA THR A 25 32.40 -55.86 23.41
C THR A 25 33.15 -57.18 23.16
N LYS A 26 33.09 -57.67 21.91
CA LYS A 26 33.96 -58.75 21.43
C LYS A 26 35.30 -58.14 20.99
N ASN A 27 36.35 -58.44 21.75
CA ASN A 27 37.75 -58.21 21.36
C ASN A 27 38.14 -59.20 20.26
N ILE A 28 38.44 -58.71 19.06
CA ILE A 28 39.20 -59.45 18.04
C ILE A 28 39.96 -58.41 17.22
N PHE A 29 41.29 -58.34 17.38
CA PHE A 29 42.29 -58.57 16.33
C PHE A 29 43.68 -58.48 16.94
N VAL A 30 44.29 -59.66 17.05
CA VAL A 30 45.71 -59.90 17.31
C VAL A 30 46.36 -60.11 15.95
N THR A 31 47.44 -59.39 15.67
CA THR A 31 48.45 -59.78 14.68
C THR A 31 49.80 -59.76 15.37
N GLN A 32 50.29 -60.95 15.71
CA GLN A 32 51.69 -61.19 16.02
C GLN A 32 52.35 -61.82 14.80
N LEU A 33 53.55 -61.35 14.44
CA LEU A 33 54.82 -62.10 14.38
C LEU A 33 55.76 -61.60 13.28
N GLY A 34 57.01 -61.41 13.69
CA GLY A 34 58.19 -61.65 12.86
C GLY A 34 59.17 -60.47 12.77
N ASP A 35 60.47 -60.54 13.02
CA ASP A 35 61.39 -61.29 13.90
C ASP A 35 62.79 -60.65 13.65
N VAL A 36 63.74 -60.90 14.55
CA VAL A 36 65.22 -60.78 14.41
C VAL A 36 65.87 -59.38 14.47
N GLY A 37 66.75 -59.23 15.46
CA GLY A 37 67.53 -58.03 15.74
C GLY A 37 69.01 -58.08 15.37
N TYR A 38 69.76 -57.09 15.85
CA TYR A 38 71.19 -57.12 16.10
C TYR A 38 71.54 -56.19 17.27
N VAL A 39 72.61 -56.57 17.96
CA VAL A 39 73.18 -56.08 19.22
C VAL A 39 74.15 -54.91 18.96
N GLN A 40 74.53 -54.22 20.05
CA GLN A 40 75.66 -53.29 20.29
C GLN A 40 75.23 -51.83 20.46
N GLU A 41 75.70 -51.03 21.41
CA GLU A 41 76.55 -51.16 22.61
C GLU A 41 76.32 -49.84 23.40
N PRO A 42 76.65 -49.75 24.69
CA PRO A 42 76.41 -48.56 25.51
C PRO A 42 77.61 -47.60 25.46
N GLU A 43 77.37 -46.30 25.31
CA GLU A 43 78.37 -45.29 25.69
C GLU A 43 77.72 -44.11 26.41
N ASP A 44 78.41 -43.72 27.49
CA ASP A 44 78.06 -42.75 28.50
C ASP A 44 78.16 -41.29 28.01
N GLU A 45 77.76 -40.39 28.91
CA GLU A 45 78.13 -38.96 28.96
C GLU A 45 77.47 -38.03 27.94
N ASN A 46 76.49 -37.23 28.39
CA ASN A 46 76.80 -35.88 28.88
C ASN A 46 75.50 -35.19 29.34
N VAL A 47 75.27 -35.19 30.66
CA VAL A 47 74.14 -34.47 31.27
C VAL A 47 74.48 -32.97 31.25
N ASN A 48 73.96 -32.24 30.26
CA ASN A 48 73.99 -30.78 30.28
C ASN A 48 73.03 -30.27 31.37
N TYR A 49 73.57 -30.09 32.57
CA TYR A 49 72.93 -29.42 33.70
C TYR A 49 72.74 -27.93 33.35
N ILE A 50 71.57 -27.59 32.81
CA ILE A 50 71.16 -26.19 32.66
C ILE A 50 70.77 -25.69 34.07
N PRO A 51 71.42 -24.64 34.61
CA PRO A 51 71.06 -24.12 35.91
C PRO A 51 69.61 -23.60 35.88
N VAL A 52 68.79 -24.13 36.79
CA VAL A 52 67.41 -23.69 36.99
C VAL A 52 67.45 -22.30 37.61
N ILE A 53 67.20 -21.27 36.79
CA ILE A 53 67.00 -19.90 37.27
C ILE A 53 65.63 -19.86 37.95
N THR A 54 65.62 -19.76 39.27
CA THR A 54 64.41 -19.67 40.11
C THR A 54 63.88 -18.24 40.27
N GLU A 55 64.39 -17.28 39.48
CA GLU A 55 64.01 -15.87 39.59
C GLU A 55 62.92 -15.43 38.59
N SER A 56 62.10 -14.48 39.04
CA SER A 56 61.00 -13.91 38.29
C SER A 56 61.49 -13.13 37.04
N PRO A 57 60.84 -13.29 35.86
CA PRO A 57 61.28 -12.76 34.57
C PRO A 57 61.53 -11.25 34.49
N ASP A 58 60.89 -10.46 35.36
CA ASP A 58 60.97 -9.00 35.33
C ASP A 58 62.30 -8.45 35.87
N ARG A 59 63.02 -9.21 36.72
CA ARG A 59 64.30 -8.77 37.32
C ARG A 59 65.53 -8.90 36.41
N ILE A 60 65.44 -9.68 35.33
CA ILE A 60 66.58 -9.94 34.42
C ILE A 60 66.62 -8.89 33.28
N VAL A 61 65.59 -8.05 33.16
CA VAL A 61 65.47 -7.05 32.08
C VAL A 61 66.27 -5.77 32.39
N GLU A 62 66.64 -5.52 33.65
CA GLU A 62 67.33 -4.27 34.05
C GLU A 62 68.87 -4.31 33.88
N THR A 63 69.51 -5.49 33.78
CA THR A 63 70.97 -5.58 33.55
C THR A 63 71.32 -5.65 32.06
N GLY A 64 71.34 -4.49 31.42
CA GLY A 64 71.33 -4.36 29.95
C GLY A 64 72.65 -4.31 29.17
N VAL A 65 73.74 -5.04 29.51
CA VAL A 65 75.00 -4.88 28.70
C VAL A 65 75.74 -6.15 28.25
N ASN A 66 75.62 -7.35 28.86
CA ASN A 66 76.46 -8.51 28.47
C ASN A 66 75.68 -9.81 28.16
N THR A 67 74.80 -9.83 27.15
CA THR A 67 74.15 -11.07 26.67
C THR A 67 74.54 -11.40 25.22
N LEU A 68 75.08 -12.60 25.00
CA LEU A 68 75.51 -13.11 23.68
C LEU A 68 74.35 -13.12 22.66
N GLN A 69 74.57 -12.65 21.43
CA GLN A 69 73.56 -12.57 20.36
C GLN A 69 72.81 -13.89 20.11
N ARG A 70 73.49 -15.03 20.28
CA ARG A 70 72.92 -16.37 20.18
C ARG A 70 71.81 -16.63 21.21
N THR A 71 71.96 -16.12 22.43
CA THR A 71 70.95 -16.22 23.50
C THR A 71 69.74 -15.32 23.22
N LEU A 72 69.94 -14.16 22.60
CA LEU A 72 68.84 -13.27 22.17
C LEU A 72 68.02 -13.87 21.03
N VAL A 73 68.67 -14.49 20.04
CA VAL A 73 67.98 -15.20 18.94
C VAL A 73 67.20 -16.40 19.49
N LEU A 74 67.77 -17.16 20.43
CA LEU A 74 67.07 -18.27 21.07
C LEU A 74 65.87 -17.80 21.91
N ARG A 75 65.98 -16.68 22.64
CA ARG A 75 64.86 -16.06 23.36
C ARG A 75 63.75 -15.60 22.41
N LYS A 76 64.09 -14.97 21.28
CA LYS A 76 63.10 -14.61 20.26
C LYS A 76 62.45 -15.85 19.63
N LYS A 77 63.20 -16.93 19.41
CA LYS A 77 62.66 -18.20 18.92
C LYS A 77 61.67 -18.82 19.91
N ILE A 78 62.02 -18.87 21.20
CA ILE A 78 61.12 -19.33 22.26
C ILE A 78 59.87 -18.45 22.36
N GLN A 79 60.02 -17.12 22.22
CA GLN A 79 58.87 -16.20 22.18
C GLN A 79 57.98 -16.46 20.97
N VAL A 80 58.55 -16.68 19.78
CA VAL A 80 57.81 -17.03 18.56
C VAL A 80 57.09 -18.37 18.75
N ASP A 81 57.78 -19.41 19.22
CA ASP A 81 57.19 -20.73 19.48
C ASP A 81 56.04 -20.64 20.52
N GLU A 82 56.19 -19.81 21.55
CA GLU A 82 55.14 -19.57 22.54
C GLU A 82 53.95 -18.82 21.94
N THR A 83 54.20 -17.80 21.11
CA THR A 83 53.11 -17.12 20.37
C THR A 83 52.43 -18.05 19.37
N ASP A 84 53.16 -18.98 18.75
CA ASP A 84 52.63 -19.97 17.81
C ASP A 84 51.78 -21.02 18.54
N ARG A 85 52.18 -21.46 19.75
CA ARG A 85 51.34 -22.31 20.61
C ARG A 85 50.05 -21.61 21.01
N GLN A 86 50.13 -20.34 21.43
CA GLN A 86 48.95 -19.55 21.78
C GLN A 86 48.04 -19.33 20.57
N LEU A 87 48.61 -19.08 19.38
CA LEU A 87 47.87 -18.97 18.14
C LEU A 87 47.19 -20.29 17.77
N ALA A 88 47.88 -21.43 17.91
CA ALA A 88 47.31 -22.75 17.67
C ALA A 88 46.15 -23.06 18.63
N GLN A 89 46.31 -22.75 19.91
CA GLN A 89 45.24 -22.87 20.91
C GLN A 89 44.03 -21.99 20.55
N LYS A 90 44.26 -20.71 20.18
CA LYS A 90 43.18 -19.81 19.75
C LYS A 90 42.50 -20.27 18.47
N ARG A 91 43.23 -20.87 17.52
CA ARG A 91 42.66 -21.48 16.31
C ARG A 91 41.78 -22.67 16.64
N LEU A 92 42.18 -23.53 17.59
CA LEU A 92 41.36 -24.65 18.05
C LEU A 92 40.11 -24.18 18.79
N GLU A 93 40.24 -23.20 19.70
CA GLU A 93 39.10 -22.56 20.38
C GLU A 93 38.12 -21.93 19.38
N PHE A 94 38.63 -21.20 18.39
CA PHE A 94 37.82 -20.58 17.35
C PHE A 94 37.11 -21.64 16.49
N LYS A 95 37.81 -22.70 16.07
CA LYS A 95 37.21 -23.81 15.33
C LYS A 95 36.09 -24.48 16.13
N GLY A 96 36.29 -24.73 17.43
CA GLY A 96 35.26 -25.27 18.31
C GLY A 96 34.05 -24.34 18.45
N ARG A 97 34.26 -23.03 18.61
CA ARG A 97 33.18 -22.03 18.65
C ARG A 97 32.42 -21.96 17.34
N MET A 98 33.12 -22.01 16.21
CA MET A 98 32.49 -22.00 14.88
C MET A 98 31.60 -23.23 14.66
N GLN A 99 32.07 -24.42 15.06
CA GLN A 99 31.26 -25.64 14.97
C GLN A 99 30.02 -25.59 15.88
N ALA A 100 30.16 -25.09 17.12
CA ALA A 100 29.02 -24.92 18.02
C ALA A 100 27.99 -23.90 17.49
N LEU A 101 28.45 -22.81 16.88
CA LEU A 101 27.57 -21.83 16.21
C LEU A 101 26.88 -22.43 15.00
N GLU A 102 27.58 -23.25 14.21
CA GLU A 102 27.01 -23.95 13.05
C GLU A 102 25.93 -24.95 13.45
N GLN A 103 26.17 -25.75 14.49
CA GLN A 103 25.16 -26.65 15.07
C GLN A 103 23.94 -25.88 15.58
N ARG A 104 24.17 -24.81 16.35
CA ARG A 104 23.08 -23.97 16.86
C ARG A 104 22.29 -23.29 15.74
N ARG A 105 22.97 -22.87 14.66
CA ARG A 105 22.32 -22.30 13.48
C ARG A 105 21.45 -23.35 12.77
N ALA A 106 21.93 -24.58 12.62
CA ALA A 106 21.17 -25.68 12.03
C ALA A 106 19.93 -26.03 12.87
N GLU A 107 20.06 -26.14 14.19
CA GLU A 107 18.93 -26.37 15.10
C GLU A 107 17.88 -25.26 15.04
N LEU A 108 18.32 -24.00 15.02
CA LEU A 108 17.41 -22.86 14.89
C LEU A 108 16.69 -22.87 13.55
N ALA A 109 17.37 -23.24 12.46
CA ALA A 109 16.75 -23.35 11.14
C ALA A 109 15.66 -24.44 11.11
N LEU A 110 15.91 -25.60 11.73
CA LEU A 110 14.91 -26.67 11.87
C LEU A 110 13.71 -26.22 12.70
N LYS A 111 13.94 -25.59 13.86
CA LYS A 111 12.85 -25.04 14.70
C LYS A 111 12.04 -23.98 13.96
N GLN A 112 12.68 -23.11 13.18
CA GLN A 112 11.98 -22.15 12.35
C GLN A 112 11.11 -22.83 11.28
N LEU A 113 11.60 -23.90 10.66
CA LEU A 113 10.82 -24.67 9.70
C LEU A 113 9.60 -25.32 10.36
N GLU A 114 9.77 -25.95 11.53
CA GLU A 114 8.66 -26.54 12.28
C GLU A 114 7.60 -25.50 12.67
N LEU A 115 8.02 -24.31 13.08
CA LEU A 115 7.09 -23.22 13.42
C LEU A 115 6.31 -22.76 12.18
N LYS A 116 6.98 -22.65 11.03
CA LYS A 116 6.32 -22.33 9.75
C LYS A 116 5.31 -23.42 9.37
N GLU A 117 5.68 -24.69 9.49
CA GLU A 117 4.76 -25.79 9.20
C GLU A 117 3.55 -25.81 10.15
N LYS A 118 3.77 -25.58 11.45
CA LYS A 118 2.69 -25.46 12.44
C LYS A 118 1.78 -24.28 12.11
N ALA A 119 2.34 -23.12 11.75
CA ALA A 119 1.56 -21.95 11.35
C ALA A 119 0.69 -22.23 10.13
N VAL A 120 1.23 -22.89 9.10
CA VAL A 120 0.45 -23.31 7.92
C VAL A 120 -0.66 -24.29 8.29
N LYS A 121 -0.41 -25.26 9.18
CA LYS A 121 -1.44 -26.19 9.68
C LYS A 121 -2.55 -25.48 10.45
N PHE A 122 -2.19 -24.54 11.33
CA PHE A 122 -3.17 -23.73 12.07
C PHE A 122 -3.99 -22.85 11.15
N GLN A 123 -3.36 -22.22 10.17
CA GLN A 123 -4.06 -21.40 9.18
C GLN A 123 -5.09 -22.23 8.41
N LYS A 124 -4.71 -23.43 7.92
CA LYS A 124 -5.65 -24.35 7.28
C LYS A 124 -6.80 -24.75 8.21
N PHE A 125 -6.51 -25.05 9.47
CA PHE A 125 -7.54 -25.39 10.46
C PHE A 125 -8.53 -24.24 10.70
N VAL A 126 -8.03 -23.00 10.82
CA VAL A 126 -8.87 -21.81 10.98
C VAL A 126 -9.74 -21.61 9.74
N GLU A 127 -9.16 -21.72 8.54
CA GLU A 127 -9.90 -21.61 7.28
C GLU A 127 -11.01 -22.66 7.16
N GLU A 128 -10.71 -23.93 7.47
CA GLU A 128 -11.70 -25.01 7.49
C GLU A 128 -12.80 -24.79 8.54
N ASN A 129 -12.44 -24.31 9.73
CA ASN A 129 -13.40 -24.01 10.78
C ASN A 129 -14.34 -22.87 10.37
N GLU A 130 -13.79 -21.81 9.79
CA GLU A 130 -14.57 -20.70 9.24
C GLU A 130 -15.50 -21.15 8.10
N VAL A 131 -15.06 -22.08 7.26
CA VAL A 131 -15.93 -22.69 6.24
C VAL A 131 -17.06 -23.50 6.90
N ARG A 132 -16.77 -24.31 7.92
CA ARG A 132 -17.80 -25.08 8.66
C ARG A 132 -18.79 -24.15 9.35
N ARG A 133 -18.31 -23.09 10.01
CA ARG A 133 -19.13 -22.06 10.66
C ARG A 133 -20.05 -21.36 9.64
N ARG A 134 -19.50 -20.92 8.50
CA ARG A 134 -20.29 -20.30 7.42
C ARG A 134 -21.34 -21.24 6.86
N ARG A 135 -21.01 -22.52 6.64
CA ARG A 135 -21.97 -23.53 6.19
C ARG A 135 -23.10 -23.75 7.20
N ALA A 136 -22.76 -23.88 8.48
CA ALA A 136 -23.75 -24.04 9.55
C ALA A 136 -24.67 -22.82 9.67
N LEU A 137 -24.11 -21.61 9.65
CA LEU A 137 -24.89 -20.36 9.66
C LEU A 137 -25.81 -20.26 8.45
N LYS A 138 -25.33 -20.57 7.25
CA LYS A 138 -26.16 -20.53 6.03
C LYS A 138 -27.30 -21.55 6.10
N LYS A 139 -27.03 -22.76 6.60
CA LYS A 139 -28.06 -23.79 6.80
C LYS A 139 -29.12 -23.32 7.80
N TYR A 140 -28.68 -22.81 8.96
CA TYR A 140 -29.58 -22.28 9.99
C TYR A 140 -30.45 -21.13 9.46
N GLN A 141 -29.86 -20.18 8.72
CA GLN A 141 -30.62 -19.08 8.13
C GLN A 141 -31.65 -19.55 7.11
N LEU A 142 -31.30 -20.53 6.27
CA LEU A 142 -32.23 -21.10 5.30
C LEU A 142 -33.39 -21.83 6.00
N GLU A 143 -33.08 -22.66 6.99
CA GLU A 143 -34.08 -23.41 7.77
C GLU A 143 -34.99 -22.46 8.56
N ARG A 144 -34.43 -21.41 9.16
CA ARG A 144 -35.21 -20.37 9.84
C ARG A 144 -36.18 -19.67 8.89
N LYS A 145 -35.71 -19.24 7.71
CA LYS A 145 -36.58 -18.61 6.71
C LYS A 145 -37.68 -19.56 6.22
N GLN A 146 -37.35 -20.83 5.99
CA GLN A 146 -38.35 -21.83 5.61
C GLN A 146 -39.38 -22.07 6.72
N ASN A 147 -38.94 -22.06 7.98
CA ASN A 147 -39.84 -22.22 9.12
C ASN A 147 -40.75 -21.00 9.29
N GLU A 148 -40.22 -19.79 9.12
CA GLU A 148 -41.00 -18.54 9.13
C GLU A 148 -42.07 -18.56 8.03
N LEU A 149 -41.74 -18.99 6.81
CA LEU A 149 -42.71 -19.12 5.71
C LEU A 149 -43.81 -20.15 6.02
N LYS A 150 -43.43 -21.36 6.47
CA LYS A 150 -44.40 -22.40 6.83
C LYS A 150 -45.29 -21.99 7.99
N GLN A 151 -44.75 -21.25 8.95
CA GLN A 151 -45.52 -20.73 10.07
C GLN A 151 -46.55 -19.71 9.60
N ALA A 152 -46.16 -18.78 8.72
CA ALA A 152 -47.08 -17.82 8.11
C ALA A 152 -48.18 -18.52 7.29
N GLU A 153 -47.81 -19.52 6.47
CA GLU A 153 -48.78 -20.34 5.73
C GLU A 153 -49.74 -21.07 6.67
N TRP A 154 -49.24 -21.64 7.77
CA TRP A 154 -50.06 -22.33 8.77
C TRP A 154 -51.04 -21.37 9.46
N GLU A 155 -50.58 -20.18 9.84
CA GLU A 155 -51.43 -19.13 10.43
C GLU A 155 -52.51 -18.69 9.45
N GLU A 156 -52.16 -18.44 8.18
CA GLU A 156 -53.11 -18.08 7.13
C GLU A 156 -54.17 -19.17 6.94
N LEU A 157 -53.75 -20.43 6.81
CA LEU A 157 -54.66 -21.57 6.61
C LEU A 157 -55.58 -21.77 7.82
N THR A 158 -55.08 -21.54 9.03
CA THR A 158 -55.86 -21.62 10.27
C THR A 158 -56.96 -20.55 10.27
N VAL A 159 -56.63 -19.30 9.94
CA VAL A 159 -57.61 -18.21 9.82
C VAL A 159 -58.65 -18.52 8.74
N GLN A 160 -58.24 -19.05 7.58
CA GLN A 160 -59.18 -19.45 6.52
C GLN A 160 -60.13 -20.55 7.00
N LEU A 161 -59.61 -21.54 7.73
CA LEU A 161 -60.39 -22.65 8.27
C LEU A 161 -61.40 -22.17 9.31
N GLU A 162 -61.00 -21.29 10.23
CA GLU A 162 -61.90 -20.67 11.21
C GLU A 162 -63.01 -19.88 10.52
N ARG A 163 -62.67 -19.09 9.49
CA ARG A 163 -63.65 -18.33 8.69
C ARG A 163 -64.65 -19.25 8.01
N LEU A 164 -64.19 -20.35 7.42
CA LEU A 164 -65.06 -21.33 6.76
C LEU A 164 -65.95 -22.06 7.77
N GLN A 165 -65.45 -22.43 8.93
CA GLN A 165 -66.24 -23.03 10.01
C GLN A 165 -67.32 -22.08 10.52
N ALA A 166 -66.98 -20.81 10.77
CA ALA A 166 -67.95 -19.79 11.15
C ALA A 166 -69.05 -19.61 10.08
N ARG A 167 -68.66 -19.57 8.79
CA ARG A 167 -69.62 -19.52 7.69
C ARG A 167 -70.50 -20.76 7.63
N GLN A 168 -69.94 -21.95 7.86
CA GLN A 168 -70.70 -23.20 7.88
C GLN A 168 -71.74 -23.19 9.01
N GLN A 169 -71.35 -22.76 10.21
CA GLN A 169 -72.27 -22.64 11.35
C GLN A 169 -73.40 -21.64 11.05
N TYR A 170 -73.06 -20.45 10.56
CA TYR A 170 -74.03 -19.45 10.14
C TYR A 170 -75.02 -19.98 9.09
N LEU A 171 -74.53 -20.71 8.08
CA LEU A 171 -75.38 -21.32 7.06
C LEU A 171 -76.27 -22.41 7.65
N LYS A 172 -75.76 -23.27 8.54
CA LYS A 172 -76.56 -24.29 9.24
C LYS A 172 -77.70 -23.65 10.04
N GLU A 173 -77.42 -22.58 10.78
CA GLU A 173 -78.45 -21.84 11.51
C GLU A 173 -79.49 -21.22 10.57
N ARG A 174 -79.06 -20.65 9.44
CA ARG A 174 -79.99 -20.12 8.44
C ARG A 174 -80.85 -21.22 7.86
N VAL A 175 -80.29 -22.37 7.48
CA VAL A 175 -81.07 -23.51 6.97
C VAL A 175 -82.10 -23.93 8.01
N ALA A 176 -81.70 -24.08 9.28
CA ALA A 176 -82.64 -24.43 10.36
C ALA A 176 -83.76 -23.40 10.52
N LYS A 177 -83.45 -22.09 10.43
CA LYS A 177 -84.45 -21.01 10.47
C LYS A 177 -85.43 -21.07 9.31
N HIS A 178 -84.96 -21.37 8.10
CA HIS A 178 -85.81 -21.36 6.89
C HIS A 178 -86.55 -22.70 6.68
N LYS A 179 -86.11 -23.77 7.32
CA LYS A 179 -86.75 -25.09 7.26
C LYS A 179 -88.23 -25.07 7.65
N ILE A 180 -88.62 -24.19 8.58
CA ILE A 180 -90.03 -24.02 8.98
C ILE A 180 -90.88 -23.57 7.78
N TYR A 181 -90.36 -22.69 6.93
CA TYR A 181 -91.06 -22.23 5.73
C TYR A 181 -91.10 -23.29 4.66
N GLU A 182 -90.01 -24.06 4.49
CA GLU A 182 -89.99 -25.23 3.59
C GLU A 182 -91.06 -26.24 3.99
N ASP A 183 -91.08 -26.67 5.26
CA ASP A 183 -92.05 -27.63 5.79
C ASP A 183 -93.50 -27.11 5.65
N TYR A 184 -93.71 -25.80 5.81
CA TYR A 184 -95.01 -25.17 5.58
C TYR A 184 -95.39 -25.18 4.10
N LEU A 185 -94.49 -24.76 3.21
CA LEU A 185 -94.73 -24.71 1.77
C LEU A 185 -95.00 -26.11 1.21
N MET A 186 -94.28 -27.14 1.67
CA MET A 186 -94.54 -28.53 1.29
C MET A 186 -95.96 -28.96 1.66
N LYS A 187 -96.43 -28.65 2.87
CA LYS A 187 -97.82 -28.93 3.28
C LYS A 187 -98.84 -28.16 2.45
N VAL A 188 -98.53 -26.93 2.06
CA VAL A 188 -99.41 -26.12 1.20
C VAL A 188 -99.48 -26.72 -0.20
N VAL A 189 -98.36 -27.18 -0.75
CA VAL A 189 -98.30 -27.89 -2.03
C VAL A 189 -99.15 -29.17 -1.98
N ASP A 190 -99.07 -29.94 -0.90
CA ASP A 190 -99.86 -31.16 -0.72
C ASP A 190 -101.39 -30.89 -0.67
N LEU A 191 -101.80 -29.67 -0.30
CA LEU A 191 -103.20 -29.24 -0.21
C LEU A 191 -103.71 -28.57 -1.49
N LEU A 192 -102.82 -28.24 -2.42
CA LEU A 192 -103.18 -27.57 -3.66
C LEU A 192 -103.73 -28.58 -4.68
N PRO A 193 -104.82 -28.26 -5.40
CA PRO A 193 -105.29 -29.09 -6.52
C PRO A 193 -104.20 -29.22 -7.60
N ASP A 194 -104.07 -30.41 -8.23
CA ASP A 194 -103.04 -30.73 -9.25
C ASP A 194 -102.93 -29.68 -10.39
N ASN A 195 -104.02 -28.96 -10.64
CA ASN A 195 -104.17 -27.88 -11.61
C ASN A 195 -103.34 -26.61 -11.28
N TYR A 196 -102.84 -26.46 -10.05
CA TYR A 196 -101.90 -25.40 -9.65
C TYR A 196 -100.45 -25.90 -9.55
N GLY A 197 -100.23 -27.21 -9.65
CA GLY A 197 -98.90 -27.84 -9.62
C GLY A 197 -98.13 -27.72 -10.92
N ASP A 198 -98.67 -27.03 -11.93
CA ASP A 198 -97.97 -26.77 -13.18
C ASP A 198 -96.83 -25.76 -12.92
N ASN A 199 -95.69 -26.31 -12.51
CA ASN A 199 -94.38 -25.67 -12.47
C ASN A 199 -93.87 -25.31 -13.89
N GLY A 200 -94.74 -25.35 -14.90
CA GLY A 200 -94.52 -24.86 -16.23
C GLY A 200 -94.34 -23.33 -16.29
N SER A 201 -94.04 -22.87 -17.50
CA SER A 201 -93.66 -21.47 -17.79
C SER A 201 -94.73 -20.42 -17.46
N ASP A 202 -95.96 -20.85 -17.17
CA ASP A 202 -97.12 -19.98 -16.87
C ASP A 202 -97.37 -19.76 -15.37
N SER A 203 -96.49 -20.28 -14.49
CA SER A 203 -96.53 -19.98 -13.05
C SER A 203 -96.29 -18.48 -12.79
N VAL A 204 -97.18 -17.87 -11.99
CA VAL A 204 -97.12 -16.43 -11.61
C VAL A 204 -95.80 -16.06 -10.91
N VAL A 205 -95.10 -17.04 -10.33
CA VAL A 205 -93.82 -16.84 -9.64
C VAL A 205 -92.64 -16.76 -10.62
N MET A 206 -92.75 -17.40 -11.78
CA MET A 206 -91.64 -17.56 -12.71
C MET A 206 -91.14 -16.24 -13.35
N PRO A 207 -92.01 -15.26 -13.68
CA PRO A 207 -91.58 -13.92 -14.10
C PRO A 207 -90.76 -13.17 -13.04
N ILE A 208 -91.09 -13.35 -11.75
CA ILE A 208 -90.37 -12.71 -10.63
C ILE A 208 -88.97 -13.31 -10.51
N ILE A 209 -88.87 -14.64 -10.61
CA ILE A 209 -87.58 -15.36 -10.60
C ILE A 209 -86.71 -14.90 -11.77
N ARG A 210 -87.24 -14.89 -13.00
CA ARG A 210 -86.51 -14.43 -14.20
C ARG A 210 -86.03 -12.97 -14.06
N ARG A 211 -86.84 -12.10 -13.46
CA ARG A 211 -86.43 -10.70 -13.21
C ARG A 211 -85.30 -10.62 -12.18
N PHE A 212 -85.37 -11.40 -11.11
CA PHE A 212 -84.30 -11.47 -10.11
C PHE A 212 -83.00 -12.03 -10.71
N GLU A 213 -83.08 -13.08 -11.52
CA GLU A 213 -81.95 -13.65 -12.24
C GLU A 213 -81.30 -12.60 -13.15
N THR A 214 -82.10 -11.91 -13.96
CA THR A 214 -81.63 -10.86 -14.86
C THR A 214 -80.93 -9.73 -14.08
N LEU A 215 -81.51 -9.29 -12.96
CA LEU A 215 -80.92 -8.24 -12.12
C LEU A 215 -79.63 -8.72 -11.44
N SER A 216 -79.58 -9.98 -11.02
CA SER A 216 -78.39 -10.58 -10.41
C SER A 216 -77.26 -10.75 -11.41
N MET A 217 -77.57 -11.18 -12.64
CA MET A 217 -76.63 -11.21 -13.75
C MET A 217 -76.08 -9.81 -14.04
N SER A 218 -76.96 -8.82 -14.21
CA SER A 218 -76.54 -7.43 -14.45
C SER A 218 -75.68 -6.87 -13.31
N LYS A 219 -75.98 -7.20 -12.06
CA LYS A 219 -75.15 -6.82 -10.91
C LYS A 219 -73.76 -7.46 -10.99
N ASN A 220 -73.68 -8.75 -11.28
CA ASN A 220 -72.41 -9.47 -11.37
C ASN A 220 -71.57 -8.94 -12.53
N ASP A 221 -72.18 -8.68 -13.69
CA ASP A 221 -71.51 -8.09 -14.85
C ASP A 221 -70.96 -6.70 -14.51
N LEU A 222 -71.72 -5.89 -13.77
CA LEU A 222 -71.27 -4.57 -13.33
C LEU A 222 -70.11 -4.66 -12.32
N ALA A 223 -70.16 -5.62 -11.39
CA ALA A 223 -69.08 -5.87 -10.44
C ALA A 223 -67.80 -6.31 -11.17
N GLN A 224 -67.90 -7.24 -12.12
CA GLN A 224 -66.75 -7.68 -12.90
C GLN A 224 -66.13 -6.55 -13.74
N ARG A 225 -66.97 -5.68 -14.33
CA ARG A 225 -66.50 -4.47 -15.03
C ARG A 225 -65.82 -3.48 -14.09
N LEU A 226 -66.29 -3.36 -12.85
CA LEU A 226 -65.65 -2.52 -11.86
C LEU A 226 -64.27 -3.08 -11.50
N ASP A 227 -64.17 -4.39 -11.25
CA ASP A 227 -62.90 -5.06 -10.94
C ASP A 227 -61.89 -4.88 -12.09
N SER A 228 -62.31 -5.07 -13.35
CA SER A 228 -61.42 -4.85 -14.50
C SER A 228 -60.95 -3.39 -14.62
N MET A 229 -61.84 -2.42 -14.35
CA MET A 229 -61.48 -1.00 -14.35
C MET A 229 -60.48 -0.66 -13.23
N VAL A 230 -60.62 -1.30 -12.05
CA VAL A 230 -59.67 -1.13 -10.95
C VAL A 230 -58.31 -1.71 -11.32
N GLU A 231 -58.25 -2.90 -11.93
CA GLU A 231 -57.01 -3.50 -12.41
C GLU A 231 -56.31 -2.62 -13.47
N GLU A 232 -57.06 -2.05 -14.41
CA GLU A 232 -56.54 -1.11 -15.41
C GLU A 232 -55.97 0.16 -14.76
N LEU A 233 -56.67 0.72 -13.76
CA LEU A 233 -56.18 1.87 -13.00
C LEU A 233 -54.90 1.55 -12.23
N GLU A 234 -54.85 0.40 -11.54
CA GLU A 234 -53.65 -0.04 -10.82
C GLU A 234 -52.47 -0.29 -11.77
N GLN A 235 -52.73 -0.85 -12.95
CA GLN A 235 -51.70 -1.00 -13.99
C GLN A 235 -51.23 0.36 -14.51
N GLY A 236 -52.14 1.30 -14.75
CA GLY A 236 -51.82 2.66 -15.15
C GLY A 236 -50.98 3.39 -14.11
N GLN A 237 -51.30 3.25 -12.82
CA GLN A 237 -50.53 3.80 -11.71
C GLN A 237 -49.13 3.19 -11.63
N ARG A 238 -49.00 1.87 -11.78
CA ARG A 238 -47.69 1.18 -11.83
C ARG A 238 -46.84 1.67 -12.99
N ASN A 239 -47.42 1.79 -14.19
CA ASN A 239 -46.70 2.29 -15.36
C ASN A 239 -46.24 3.75 -15.18
N LEU A 240 -47.09 4.59 -14.58
CA LEU A 240 -46.72 5.98 -14.27
C LEU A 240 -45.56 6.05 -13.27
N GLU A 241 -45.57 5.20 -12.25
CA GLU A 241 -44.50 5.15 -11.26
C GLU A 241 -43.18 4.68 -11.87
N LEU A 242 -43.21 3.65 -12.72
CA LEU A 242 -42.04 3.20 -13.48
C LEU A 242 -41.49 4.32 -14.37
N LEU A 243 -42.36 5.04 -15.09
CA LEU A 243 -41.94 6.14 -15.96
C LEU A 243 -41.33 7.30 -15.16
N LYS A 244 -41.87 7.62 -13.97
CA LYS A 244 -41.29 8.62 -13.07
C LYS A 244 -39.91 8.20 -12.58
N GLN A 245 -39.73 6.92 -12.21
CA GLN A 245 -38.44 6.39 -11.79
C GLN A 245 -37.41 6.43 -12.92
N GLU A 246 -37.80 6.03 -14.13
CA GLU A 246 -36.95 6.11 -15.32
C GLU A 246 -36.55 7.56 -15.62
N HIS A 247 -37.51 8.49 -15.58
CA HIS A 247 -37.23 9.90 -15.79
C HIS A 247 -36.26 10.46 -14.74
N ASN A 248 -36.44 10.11 -13.46
CA ASN A 248 -35.53 10.51 -12.41
C ASN A 248 -34.11 9.94 -12.61
N ASN A 249 -34.02 8.67 -13.01
CA ASN A 249 -32.74 8.04 -13.35
C ASN A 249 -32.06 8.75 -14.55
N ASN A 250 -32.81 9.04 -15.61
CA ASN A 250 -32.30 9.79 -16.77
C ASN A 250 -31.82 11.19 -16.38
N LYS A 251 -32.52 11.87 -15.47
CA LYS A 251 -32.10 13.16 -14.92
C LYS A 251 -30.79 13.03 -14.14
N LEU A 252 -30.60 11.98 -13.35
CA LEU A 252 -29.35 11.71 -12.65
C LEU A 252 -28.19 11.43 -13.62
N ILE A 253 -28.42 10.63 -14.67
CA ILE A 253 -27.43 10.34 -15.71
C ILE A 253 -27.04 11.65 -16.43
N ALA A 254 -28.01 12.44 -16.89
CA ALA A 254 -27.75 13.72 -17.54
C ALA A 254 -27.00 14.70 -16.62
N ASN A 255 -27.32 14.75 -15.32
CA ASN A 255 -26.62 15.59 -14.35
C ASN A 255 -25.17 15.15 -14.14
N LYS A 256 -24.92 13.83 -14.11
CA LYS A 256 -23.58 13.26 -14.05
C LYS A 256 -22.77 13.61 -15.29
N GLU A 257 -23.35 13.50 -16.48
CA GLU A 257 -22.72 13.90 -17.73
C GLU A 257 -22.39 15.39 -17.74
N LEU A 258 -23.33 16.24 -17.31
CA LEU A 258 -23.13 17.68 -17.19
C LEU A 258 -21.97 18.01 -16.24
N SER A 259 -21.92 17.35 -15.08
CA SER A 259 -20.82 17.50 -14.12
C SER A 259 -19.48 17.04 -14.71
N GLY A 260 -19.49 15.96 -15.49
CA GLY A 260 -18.33 15.47 -16.24
C GLY A 260 -17.83 16.48 -17.29
N LEU A 261 -18.74 17.08 -18.05
CA LEU A 261 -18.38 18.11 -19.03
C LEU A 261 -17.89 19.39 -18.36
N GLN A 262 -18.48 19.77 -17.23
CA GLN A 262 -18.08 20.97 -16.48
C GLN A 262 -16.67 20.81 -15.89
N THR A 263 -16.35 19.65 -15.34
CA THR A 263 -14.98 19.36 -14.87
C THR A 263 -13.96 19.36 -16.02
N GLN A 264 -14.32 18.85 -17.21
CA GLN A 264 -13.45 18.94 -18.39
C GLN A 264 -13.24 20.38 -18.85
N LEU A 265 -14.30 21.20 -18.84
CA LEU A 265 -14.22 22.63 -19.15
C LEU A 265 -13.28 23.35 -18.19
N ASP A 266 -13.41 23.10 -16.88
CA ASP A 266 -12.58 23.74 -15.87
C ASP A 266 -11.11 23.33 -15.99
N GLN A 267 -10.84 22.04 -16.26
CA GLN A 267 -9.48 21.57 -16.56
C GLN A 267 -8.89 22.24 -17.80
N ALA A 268 -9.67 22.40 -18.87
CA ALA A 268 -9.23 23.07 -20.09
C ALA A 268 -8.94 24.55 -19.83
N LYS A 269 -9.79 25.24 -19.06
CA LYS A 269 -9.58 26.63 -18.64
C LYS A 269 -8.32 26.79 -17.80
N ASP A 270 -8.07 25.89 -16.85
CA ASP A 270 -6.89 25.96 -16.00
C ASP A 270 -5.61 25.70 -16.78
N LYS A 271 -5.62 24.74 -17.73
CA LYS A 271 -4.52 24.53 -18.67
C LYS A 271 -4.27 25.77 -19.53
N ASN A 272 -5.32 26.42 -20.03
CA ASN A 272 -5.17 27.63 -20.85
C ASN A 272 -4.54 28.76 -20.03
N LYS A 273 -5.01 29.00 -18.80
CA LYS A 273 -4.41 29.99 -17.88
C LYS A 273 -2.94 29.69 -17.59
N GLN A 274 -2.58 28.42 -17.39
CA GLN A 274 -1.18 28.03 -17.19
C GLN A 274 -0.33 28.35 -18.41
N LEU A 275 -0.82 28.04 -19.62
CA LEU A 275 -0.14 28.35 -20.87
C LEU A 275 0.01 29.85 -21.08
N GLU A 276 -1.06 30.63 -20.88
CA GLU A 276 -1.02 32.10 -20.94
C GLU A 276 0.01 32.69 -19.97
N MET A 277 0.05 32.19 -18.73
CA MET A 277 1.03 32.61 -17.73
C MET A 277 2.46 32.29 -18.18
N THR A 278 2.71 31.07 -18.68
CA THR A 278 4.04 30.70 -19.19
C THR A 278 4.44 31.55 -20.40
N HIS A 279 3.50 31.85 -21.29
CA HIS A 279 3.73 32.71 -22.44
C HIS A 279 4.12 34.13 -22.01
N HIS A 280 3.41 34.71 -21.04
CA HIS A 280 3.74 36.02 -20.49
C HIS A 280 5.12 36.05 -19.81
N ILE A 281 5.48 35.00 -19.06
CA ILE A 281 6.80 34.89 -18.44
C ILE A 281 7.88 34.84 -19.52
N HIS A 282 7.72 33.99 -20.53
CA HIS A 282 8.68 33.90 -21.64
C HIS A 282 8.77 35.21 -22.43
N GLN A 283 7.65 35.85 -22.74
CA GLN A 283 7.63 37.15 -23.41
C GLN A 283 8.39 38.22 -22.61
N GLY A 284 8.23 38.22 -21.28
CA GLY A 284 9.01 39.06 -20.37
C GLY A 284 10.51 38.78 -20.49
N GLN A 285 10.91 37.51 -20.39
CA GLN A 285 12.31 37.08 -20.54
C GLN A 285 12.91 37.49 -21.90
N TYR A 286 12.18 37.30 -23.00
CA TYR A 286 12.63 37.71 -24.32
C TYR A 286 12.80 39.23 -24.42
N ARG A 287 11.91 40.02 -23.81
CA ARG A 287 12.03 41.48 -23.76
C ARG A 287 13.26 41.90 -22.96
N ASP A 288 13.48 41.29 -21.80
CA ASP A 288 14.63 41.59 -20.94
C ASP A 288 15.96 41.25 -21.67
N GLN A 289 16.03 40.10 -22.35
CA GLN A 289 17.19 39.73 -23.19
C GLN A 289 17.41 40.71 -24.35
N LEU A 290 16.34 41.17 -24.99
CA LEU A 290 16.43 42.16 -26.08
C LEU A 290 16.91 43.52 -25.56
N GLU A 291 16.48 43.93 -24.37
CA GLU A 291 16.93 45.16 -23.71
C GLU A 291 18.41 45.08 -23.30
N GLU A 292 18.85 43.93 -22.75
CA GLU A 292 20.26 43.66 -22.46
C GLU A 292 21.13 43.73 -23.73
N LEU A 293 20.68 43.09 -24.82
CA LEU A 293 21.38 43.12 -26.10
C LEU A 293 21.41 44.55 -26.68
N GLY A 294 20.31 45.29 -26.62
CA GLY A 294 20.25 46.69 -27.02
C GLY A 294 21.22 47.56 -26.22
N SER A 295 21.26 47.36 -24.90
CA SER A 295 22.18 48.06 -24.00
C SER A 295 23.65 47.74 -24.32
N LEU A 296 23.96 46.47 -24.60
CA LEU A 296 25.29 46.03 -25.03
C LEU A 296 25.69 46.69 -26.35
N LEU A 297 24.80 46.70 -27.35
CA LEU A 297 25.05 47.33 -28.66
C LEU A 297 25.35 48.83 -28.51
N ILE A 298 24.57 49.54 -27.68
CA ILE A 298 24.81 50.95 -27.38
C ILE A 298 26.16 51.13 -26.69
N ALA A 299 26.49 50.28 -25.71
CA ALA A 299 27.78 50.35 -25.02
C ALA A 299 28.97 50.11 -25.97
N VAL A 300 28.88 49.12 -26.86
CA VAL A 300 29.91 48.86 -27.87
C VAL A 300 30.04 50.05 -28.81
N ARG A 301 28.93 50.64 -29.27
CA ARG A 301 28.95 51.83 -30.13
C ARG A 301 29.61 53.01 -29.43
N ASN A 302 29.28 53.24 -28.16
CA ASN A 302 29.88 54.30 -27.35
C ASN A 302 31.38 54.09 -27.14
N LEU A 303 31.82 52.86 -26.86
CA LEU A 303 33.25 52.52 -26.74
C LEU A 303 33.98 52.65 -28.07
N GLY A 304 33.37 52.21 -29.17
CA GLY A 304 33.92 52.35 -30.52
C GLY A 304 34.15 53.81 -30.89
N GLN A 305 33.22 54.70 -30.53
CA GLN A 305 33.39 56.15 -30.69
C GLN A 305 34.55 56.71 -29.87
N GLN A 306 34.74 56.26 -28.62
CA GLN A 306 35.82 56.73 -27.74
C GLN A 306 37.19 56.18 -28.14
N CYS A 307 37.24 54.95 -28.64
CA CYS A 307 38.47 54.20 -28.96
C CYS A 307 38.76 54.18 -30.46
N HIS A 308 38.26 55.17 -31.20
CA HIS A 308 38.36 55.17 -32.65
C HIS A 308 39.82 55.25 -33.15
N LEU A 309 40.20 54.31 -34.01
CA LEU A 309 41.48 54.24 -34.68
C LEU A 309 41.32 54.67 -36.15
N GLN A 310 42.11 55.65 -36.59
CA GLN A 310 41.93 56.29 -37.90
C GLN A 310 42.04 55.34 -39.11
N HIS A 311 42.71 54.20 -38.95
CA HIS A 311 42.89 53.21 -40.02
C HIS A 311 41.68 52.28 -40.23
N TYR A 312 40.68 52.31 -39.33
CA TYR A 312 39.46 51.50 -39.46
C TYR A 312 38.33 52.16 -40.26
N GLY A 313 38.50 53.41 -40.70
CA GLY A 313 37.51 54.13 -41.53
C GLY A 313 36.32 54.72 -40.77
N PRO A 314 35.31 55.31 -41.46
CA PRO A 314 34.20 56.01 -40.82
C PRO A 314 33.31 55.10 -39.96
N LEU A 315 32.94 55.55 -38.76
CA LEU A 315 32.17 54.75 -37.78
C LEU A 315 30.73 54.42 -38.20
N GLU A 316 30.13 55.17 -39.14
CA GLU A 316 28.70 55.06 -39.49
C GLU A 316 28.37 53.76 -40.25
N ASN A 317 29.35 53.18 -40.95
CA ASN A 317 29.16 52.00 -41.79
C ASN A 317 29.89 50.76 -41.26
N MET A 318 30.35 50.80 -40.00
CA MET A 318 31.17 49.76 -39.40
C MET A 318 30.29 48.67 -38.77
N ASP A 319 30.58 47.41 -39.09
CA ASP A 319 29.91 46.26 -38.45
C ASP A 319 30.31 46.12 -36.96
N LEU A 320 29.42 45.55 -36.16
CA LEU A 320 29.59 45.41 -34.70
C LEU A 320 30.85 44.63 -34.34
N PHE A 321 31.11 43.53 -35.04
CA PHE A 321 32.29 42.70 -34.78
C PHE A 321 33.58 43.44 -35.10
N THR A 322 33.62 44.16 -36.23
CA THR A 322 34.74 45.01 -36.60
C THR A 322 34.96 46.13 -35.58
N MET A 323 33.88 46.72 -35.03
CA MET A 323 33.96 47.73 -33.99
C MET A 323 34.54 47.17 -32.68
N LEU A 324 34.17 45.95 -32.30
CA LEU A 324 34.75 45.24 -31.15
C LEU A 324 36.24 44.92 -31.35
N ASP A 325 36.64 44.49 -32.54
CA ASP A 325 38.04 44.23 -32.88
C ASP A 325 38.89 45.51 -32.81
N MET A 326 38.34 46.64 -33.28
CA MET A 326 38.96 47.96 -33.13
C MET A 326 39.10 48.35 -31.66
N VAL A 327 38.04 48.21 -30.84
CA VAL A 327 38.10 48.49 -29.39
C VAL A 327 39.15 47.60 -28.71
N LYS A 328 39.22 46.32 -29.07
CA LYS A 328 40.21 45.38 -28.56
C LYS A 328 41.63 45.79 -28.94
N GLU A 329 41.88 46.15 -30.19
CA GLU A 329 43.20 46.62 -30.65
C GLU A 329 43.61 47.89 -29.90
N PHE A 330 42.71 48.87 -29.80
CA PHE A 330 42.98 50.10 -29.04
C PHE A 330 43.35 49.81 -27.59
N VAL A 331 42.61 48.94 -26.90
CA VAL A 331 42.89 48.55 -25.52
C VAL A 331 44.25 47.84 -25.42
N LEU A 332 44.58 46.95 -26.35
CA LEU A 332 45.88 46.26 -26.37
C LEU A 332 47.03 47.22 -26.66
N GLU A 333 46.87 48.16 -27.59
CA GLU A 333 47.85 49.21 -27.86
C GLU A 333 48.09 50.09 -26.62
N LYS A 334 47.02 50.54 -25.97
CA LYS A 334 47.12 51.36 -24.74
C LYS A 334 47.74 50.58 -23.59
N ALA A 335 47.37 49.33 -23.38
CA ALA A 335 47.98 48.47 -22.35
C ALA A 335 49.46 48.19 -22.64
N ASN A 336 49.83 47.97 -23.91
CA ASN A 336 51.23 47.79 -24.29
C ASN A 336 52.03 49.09 -24.15
N LEU A 337 51.43 50.24 -24.48
CA LEU A 337 52.02 51.55 -24.24
C LEU A 337 52.23 51.81 -22.76
N GLU A 338 51.25 51.50 -21.90
CA GLU A 338 51.37 51.61 -20.45
C GLU A 338 52.46 50.67 -19.91
N ARG A 339 52.51 49.40 -20.34
CA ARG A 339 53.57 48.46 -19.97
C ARG A 339 54.96 48.93 -20.41
N ARG A 340 55.06 49.65 -21.54
CA ARG A 340 56.31 50.26 -22.00
C ARG A 340 56.66 51.50 -21.17
N ALA A 341 55.69 52.36 -20.88
CA ALA A 341 55.86 53.56 -20.07
C ALA A 341 56.25 53.20 -18.62
N THR A 342 55.60 52.21 -18.02
CA THR A 342 55.94 51.68 -16.69
C THR A 342 57.31 51.02 -16.68
N ARG A 343 57.69 50.24 -17.71
CA ARG A 343 59.06 49.71 -17.86
C ARG A 343 60.11 50.82 -18.02
N LEU A 344 59.80 51.89 -18.75
CA LEU A 344 60.66 53.07 -18.87
C LEU A 344 60.75 53.86 -17.55
N MET A 345 59.66 53.94 -16.78
CA MET A 345 59.68 54.52 -15.44
C MET A 345 60.46 53.66 -14.45
N HIS A 346 60.38 52.34 -14.54
CA HIS A 346 61.17 51.42 -13.71
C HIS A 346 62.66 51.44 -14.12
N SER A 347 62.99 51.58 -15.41
CA SER A 347 64.38 51.73 -15.87
C SER A 347 64.96 53.13 -15.61
N ALA A 348 64.13 54.17 -15.60
CA ALA A 348 64.50 55.51 -15.13
C ALA A 348 64.67 55.56 -13.60
N SER A 349 63.88 54.78 -12.85
CA SER A 349 63.99 54.63 -11.39
C SER A 349 65.27 53.88 -10.97
N VAL A 350 65.75 52.91 -11.76
CA VAL A 350 67.05 52.23 -11.51
C VAL A 350 68.26 53.12 -11.84
N LYS A 351 68.13 54.14 -12.71
CA LYS A 351 69.21 55.09 -13.04
C LYS A 351 69.21 56.38 -12.21
N THR A 352 68.27 56.54 -11.28
CA THR A 352 68.21 57.70 -10.37
C THR A 352 67.91 57.25 -8.93
N SER A 353 68.76 56.37 -8.40
CA SER A 353 68.90 56.22 -6.94
C SER A 353 70.10 57.04 -6.46
N GLY A 354 69.80 58.25 -6.02
CA GLY A 354 70.76 59.19 -5.44
C GLY A 354 70.06 60.27 -4.63
N THR A 355 69.48 59.87 -3.48
CA THR A 355 69.25 60.68 -2.24
C THR A 355 68.47 62.01 -2.34
N ALA A 356 67.52 62.37 -1.48
CA ALA A 356 66.91 61.76 -0.31
C ALA A 356 65.68 62.63 0.11
N ASN A 357 64.58 61.95 0.45
CA ASN A 357 63.87 62.08 1.73
C ASN A 357 63.31 63.46 2.17
N LYS A 358 61.97 63.62 2.21
CA LYS A 358 61.16 63.71 3.46
C LYS A 358 59.79 64.37 3.25
N LYS A 359 58.78 63.64 3.76
CA LYS A 359 57.69 64.08 4.67
C LYS A 359 56.67 65.14 4.23
N GLY A 360 55.40 64.79 4.43
CA GLY A 360 54.23 65.69 4.52
C GLY A 360 53.05 65.06 3.77
N LYS A 361 52.33 64.06 4.30
CA LYS A 361 51.35 64.08 5.40
C LYS A 361 50.12 64.94 5.07
N THR A 362 48.96 64.42 5.48
CA THR A 362 47.72 65.16 5.85
C THR A 362 46.75 65.37 4.67
N GLN A 363 45.45 65.06 4.68
CA GLN A 363 44.49 64.43 5.61
C GLN A 363 43.18 64.27 4.78
N LEU A 364 42.46 63.14 4.85
CA LEU A 364 41.39 62.80 5.80
C LEU A 364 39.99 63.15 5.31
N THR A 365 39.07 62.25 5.67
CA THR A 365 37.59 62.36 5.69
C THR A 365 36.92 62.08 4.35
N LYS A 366 35.86 61.27 4.27
CA LYS A 366 34.95 60.73 5.29
C LYS A 366 34.07 59.67 4.60
N ASN A 367 33.65 58.68 5.39
CA ASN A 367 32.31 58.07 5.35
C ASN A 367 31.95 57.21 4.11
N THR A 368 31.26 56.08 4.20
CA THR A 368 30.53 55.42 5.29
C THR A 368 30.26 53.99 4.82
N SER A 369 30.33 53.08 5.78
CA SER A 369 29.52 51.85 5.89
C SER A 369 28.21 51.86 5.09
N SER A 370 27.90 50.75 4.43
CA SER A 370 26.81 49.87 4.90
C SER A 370 26.63 48.66 3.98
N GLU A 371 26.65 47.48 4.61
CA GLU A 371 25.96 46.28 4.15
C GLU A 371 24.53 46.63 3.69
N VAL A 372 24.07 46.04 2.58
CA VAL A 372 22.65 45.71 2.44
C VAL A 372 22.54 44.21 2.53
N GLN A 373 22.21 43.78 3.75
CA GLN A 373 21.60 42.51 4.05
C GLN A 373 20.34 42.36 3.20
N LEU A 374 20.27 41.28 2.40
CA LEU A 374 19.00 40.68 2.02
C LEU A 374 18.38 40.07 3.29
N LYS A 375 17.71 40.92 4.06
CA LYS A 375 16.88 40.49 5.19
C LYS A 375 15.52 40.10 4.62
N SER A 376 15.39 38.82 4.31
CA SER A 376 14.12 38.13 4.17
C SER A 376 13.39 38.17 5.52
N TYR A 377 12.44 39.11 5.65
CA TYR A 377 11.42 39.02 6.69
C TYR A 377 10.38 37.98 6.30
N SER A 378 10.50 36.85 6.99
CA SER A 378 9.44 36.02 7.56
C SER A 378 7.98 36.44 7.32
N LYS A 379 7.21 35.47 6.83
CA LYS A 379 5.96 34.95 7.40
C LYS A 379 5.03 35.97 8.09
N ILE A 380 3.88 36.16 7.46
CA ILE A 380 2.56 36.28 8.09
C ILE A 380 1.76 35.10 7.46
N SER A 381 1.58 33.95 8.12
CA SER A 381 0.59 33.69 9.18
C SER A 381 -0.77 34.30 8.80
N GLY A 382 -1.65 33.58 8.12
CA GLY A 382 -2.46 32.57 8.79
C GLY A 382 -3.77 33.17 9.28
N LYS A 383 -4.85 32.38 9.14
CA LYS A 383 -6.28 32.69 9.38
C LYS A 383 -6.91 33.49 8.24
N SER A 384 -8.07 33.15 7.71
CA SER A 384 -9.23 32.40 8.21
C SER A 384 -10.13 32.16 6.97
N GLY A 385 -10.94 31.13 6.83
CA GLY A 385 -11.43 30.10 7.74
C GLY A 385 -12.69 29.50 7.11
N LEU A 386 -13.05 28.30 7.57
CA LEU A 386 -14.42 27.80 7.80
C LEU A 386 -15.35 27.79 6.57
N LEU A 387 -15.83 26.63 6.08
CA LEU A 387 -16.87 25.81 6.71
C LEU A 387 -16.96 24.49 5.92
N SER A 388 -16.88 23.33 6.59
CA SER A 388 -18.04 22.53 7.06
C SER A 388 -18.81 21.88 5.90
N SER A 389 -18.55 20.60 5.64
CA SER A 389 -19.38 19.47 6.13
C SER A 389 -20.44 19.05 5.11
N SER A 390 -20.31 17.84 4.58
CA SER A 390 -21.36 16.82 4.76
C SER A 390 -20.87 15.46 4.29
N LYS A 391 -20.79 14.54 5.26
CA LYS A 391 -21.19 13.14 5.07
C LYS A 391 -22.61 13.10 4.49
N MET A 392 -22.88 12.16 3.60
CA MET A 392 -24.01 11.22 3.61
C MET A 392 -23.60 10.11 2.63
N ILE A 393 -23.45 8.84 3.04
CA ILE A 393 -24.54 7.90 3.31
C ILE A 393 -25.53 7.89 2.14
N GLU A 394 -25.28 7.00 1.18
CA GLU A 394 -26.25 6.01 0.69
C GLU A 394 -25.48 4.77 0.20
#